data_AF-A0A946J2J6-F1
#
_entry.id   AF-A0A946J2J6-F1
#
_cell.length_a   1.000
_cell.length_b   1.000
_cell.length_c   1.000
_cell.angle_alpha   90.00
_cell.angle_beta   90.00
_cell.angle_gamma   90.00
#
_symmetry.space_group_name_H-M   'P 1'
#
loop_
_entity.id
_entity.type
_entity.pdbx_description
1 polymer ?
#
loop_
_entity_poly.entity_id
_entity_poly.type
_entity_poly.pdbx_seq_one_letter_code
_entity_poly.pdbx_strand_id
1 'polypeptide(L)' 'DRVGIFSKFATLETVLREKDRVEIYRPLIADPKQVRKERAALGKAMQSNKKA' A
#
# COMPACT_ATOMS: atom_id res chain seq x y z
N ASP A 1 1.86 13.93 -4.65
CA ASP A 1 0.95 12.95 -4.01
C ASP A 1 -0.44 13.02 -4.61
N ARG A 2 -1.19 11.91 -4.60
CA ARG A 2 -2.59 11.89 -5.05
C ARG A 2 -3.50 12.05 -3.83
N VAL A 3 -4.34 13.07 -3.87
CA VAL A 3 -5.31 13.36 -2.81
C VAL A 3 -6.70 13.50 -3.41
N GLY A 4 -7.71 13.31 -2.57
CA GLY A 4 -9.10 13.46 -2.96
C GLY A 4 -9.98 13.98 -1.83
N ILE A 5 -11.14 14.48 -2.22
CA ILE A 5 -12.22 14.88 -1.32
C ILE A 5 -13.46 14.10 -1.73
N PHE A 6 -14.01 13.29 -0.84
CA PHE A 6 -15.18 12.43 -1.10
C PHE A 6 -15.09 11.63 -2.42
N SER A 7 -14.10 10.74 -2.53
CA SER A 7 -13.85 9.90 -3.71
C SER A 7 -13.60 10.64 -5.03
N LYS A 8 -13.42 11.97 -5.00
CA LYS A 8 -13.05 12.78 -6.17
C LYS A 8 -11.62 13.27 -6.01
N PHE A 9 -10.83 13.22 -7.08
CA PHE A 9 -9.48 13.77 -7.06
C PHE A 9 -9.50 15.28 -6.80
N ALA A 10 -8.58 15.74 -5.97
CA ALA A 10 -8.38 17.13 -5.62
C ALA A 10 -6.89 17.47 -5.67
N THR A 11 -6.57 18.76 -5.67
CA THR A 11 -5.19 19.25 -5.55
C THR A 11 -4.90 19.67 -4.12
N LEU A 12 -3.61 19.77 -3.75
CA LEU A 12 -3.20 20.13 -2.39
C LEU A 12 -3.55 21.59 -2.03
N GLU A 13 -3.82 22.42 -3.03
CA GLU A 13 -4.20 23.83 -2.89
C GLU A 13 -5.70 24.03 -2.69
N THR A 14 -6.49 22.95 -2.75
CA THR A 14 -7.95 23.03 -2.61
C THR A 14 -8.31 23.50 -1.20
N VAL A 15 -9.00 24.63 -1.10
CA VAL A 15 -9.51 25.15 0.18
C VAL A 15 -10.60 24.22 0.71
N LEU A 16 -10.38 23.68 1.91
CA LEU A 16 -11.30 22.76 2.56
C LEU A 16 -12.52 23.49 3.14
N ARG A 17 -13.66 22.80 3.09
CA ARG A 17 -14.90 23.20 3.75
C ARG A 17 -15.13 22.35 4.99
N GLU A 18 -16.02 22.82 5.85
CA GLU A 18 -16.41 22.05 7.02
C GLU A 18 -16.99 20.69 6.58
N LYS A 19 -16.57 19.62 7.28
CA LYS A 19 -16.94 18.21 7.02
C LYS A 19 -16.39 17.59 5.75
N ASP A 20 -15.43 18.22 5.06
CA ASP A 20 -14.72 17.56 3.96
C ASP A 20 -13.92 16.35 4.45
N ARG A 21 -14.11 15.20 3.79
CA ARG A 21 -13.30 14.01 4.00
C ARG A 21 -12.12 14.00 3.04
N VAL A 22 -10.94 14.28 3.57
CA VAL A 22 -9.68 14.21 2.83
C VAL A 22 -9.18 12.76 2.75
N GLU A 23 -8.89 12.31 1.54
CA GLU A 23 -8.42 10.97 1.21
C GLU A 23 -7.01 11.06 0.63
N ILE A 24 -6.07 10.27 1.17
CA ILE A 24 -4.67 10.26 0.72
C ILE A 24 -4.39 8.92 0.04
N TYR A 25 -4.25 8.93 -1.28
CA TYR A 25 -4.01 7.72 -2.07
C TYR A 25 -2.51 7.47 -2.18
N ARG A 26 -2.00 6.62 -1.27
CA ARG A 26 -0.61 6.17 -1.33
C ARG A 26 -0.46 5.04 -2.36
N PRO A 27 0.54 5.10 -3.25
CA PRO A 27 0.81 4.00 -4.16
C PRO A 27 1.24 2.74 -3.39
N LEU A 28 1.01 1.58 -4.00
CA LEU A 28 1.52 0.32 -3.47
C LEU A 28 3.05 0.33 -3.58
N ILE A 29 3.73 0.06 -2.46
CA ILE A 29 5.20 -0.01 -2.40
C ILE A 29 5.72 -1.29 -3.08
N ALA A 30 4.98 -2.38 -2.92
CA ALA A 30 5.26 -3.65 -3.58
C ALA A 30 3.94 -4.35 -3.91
N ASP A 31 3.93 -5.14 -4.98
CA ASP A 31 2.77 -5.97 -5.32
C ASP A 31 2.55 -7.00 -4.19
N PRO A 32 1.37 -7.02 -3.55
CA PRO A 32 1.05 -7.98 -2.51
C PRO A 32 1.29 -9.44 -2.92
N LYS A 33 1.08 -9.78 -4.19
CA LYS A 33 1.32 -11.15 -4.70
C LYS A 33 2.80 -11.48 -4.74
N GLN A 34 3.63 -10.54 -5.16
CA GLN A 34 5.09 -10.72 -5.21
C GLN A 34 5.66 -10.89 -3.80
N VAL A 35 5.31 -9.98 -2.88
CA VAL A 35 5.73 -10.07 -1.46
C VAL A 35 5.27 -11.39 -0.83
N ARG A 36 4.06 -11.85 -1.14
CA ARG A 36 3.57 -13.15 -0.65
C ARG A 36 4.39 -14.32 -1.19
N LYS A 37 4.76 -14.29 -2.48
CA LYS A 37 5.58 -15.34 -3.12
C LYS A 37 6.98 -15.39 -2.52
N GLU A 38 7.61 -14.23 -2.33
CA GLU A 38 8.93 -14.11 -1.69
C GLU A 38 8.93 -14.66 -0.27
N ARG A 39 7.94 -14.28 0.55
CA ARG A 39 7.80 -14.80 1.92
C ARG A 39 7.64 -16.32 1.97
N ALA A 40 6.85 -16.90 1.06
CA ALA A 40 6.67 -18.34 0.98
C ALA A 40 7.96 -19.07 0.57
N ALA A 41 8.74 -18.49 -0.35
CA ALA A 41 10.05 -19.03 -0.75
C ALA A 41 11.06 -18.98 0.40
N LEU A 42 11.14 -17.85 1.12
CA LEU A 42 12.01 -17.70 2.30
C LEU A 42 11.65 -18.71 3.40
N GLY A 43 10.36 -18.92 3.67
CA GLY A 43 9.90 -19.93 4.63
C GLY A 43 10.30 -21.37 4.25
N LYS A 44 10.26 -21.71 2.96
CA LYS A 44 10.72 -23.02 2.46
C LYS A 44 12.23 -23.19 2.62
N ALA A 45 13.02 -22.17 2.30
CA ALA A 45 14.48 -22.20 2.43
C ALA A 45 14.93 -22.37 3.91
N MET A 46 14.22 -21.74 4.85
CA MET A 46 14.48 -21.94 6.28
C MET A 46 14.17 -23.37 6.73
N GLN A 47 13.11 -24.00 6.21
CA GLN A 47 12.79 -25.40 6.55
C GLN A 47 13.79 -26.40 5.97
N SER A 48 14.34 -26.16 4.78
CA SER A 48 15.35 -27.04 4.20
C SER A 48 16.66 -26.99 4.97
N ASN A 49 17.12 -25.81 5.40
CA ASN A 49 18.33 -25.68 6.22
C ASN A 49 18.19 -26.28 7.63
N LYS A 50 16.97 -26.37 8.18
CA LYS A 50 16.74 -27.00 9.48
C LYS A 50 16.74 -28.54 9.44
N LYS A 51 16.68 -29.13 8.23
CA LYS A 51 16.69 -30.58 8.00
C LYS A 51 18.04 -31.12 7.51
N ALA A 52 19.03 -30.25 7.30
CA ALA A 52 20.40 -30.60 6.97
C ALA A 52 21.26 -30.69 8.24
#